data_AF-A0A2Z6N9B4-F1
#
_entry.id   AF-A0A2Z6N9B4-F1
#
_cell.length_a   1.000
_cell.length_b   1.000
_cell.length_c   1.000
_cell.angle_alpha   90.00
_cell.angle_beta   90.00
_cell.angle_gamma   90.00
#
_symmetry.space_group_name_H-M   'P 1'
#
loop_
_entity.id
_entity.type
_entity.pdbx_description
1 polymer ?
#
loop_
_entity_poly.entity_id
_entity_poly.type
_entity_poly.pdbx_seq_one_letter_code
_entity_poly.pdbx_strand_id
1 'polypeptide(L)'
;FEIFVHDYLEKNGFSETAESFRKEAWINRVIPPEFDQRPRGILYDVWSFRGSSSQSQAPNVAAVMDTIPQIIREGYSIQHLSHGKIVASGGLGMKPFICYIETRESVTMPEAHSFSISDVRFKPGSTIFATSSGDGTIKVWDAQRPARLMFSFVGHNGSVRSLDFHPLDEVLCSSGKDNEIKVWDLNQKVLIRTLKVRFTHDI
;
A
#
# COMPACT_ATOMS: atom_id res chain seq x y z
N PHE A 1 -5.57 14.87 3.48
CA PHE A 1 -5.17 14.67 2.07
C PHE A 1 -3.73 15.10 1.77
N GLU A 2 -3.38 16.40 1.75
CA GLU A 2 -2.04 16.83 1.29
C GLU A 2 -0.87 16.31 2.15
N ILE A 3 -1.02 16.32 3.48
CA ILE A 3 -0.05 15.75 4.42
C ILE A 3 0.21 14.27 4.10
N PHE A 4 -0.86 13.51 3.86
CA PHE A 4 -0.75 12.09 3.52
C PHE A 4 0.03 11.86 2.21
N VAL A 5 -0.23 12.68 1.18
CA VAL A 5 0.49 12.58 -0.10
C VAL A 5 1.97 12.92 0.08
N HIS A 6 2.28 13.98 0.83
CA HIS A 6 3.64 14.37 1.18
C HIS A 6 4.39 13.26 1.92
N ASP A 7 3.79 12.70 2.96
CA ASP A 7 4.44 11.68 3.75
C ASP A 7 4.58 10.35 2.98
N TYR A 8 3.62 10.03 2.10
CA TYR A 8 3.75 8.94 1.15
C TYR A 8 4.95 9.14 0.22
N LEU A 9 5.16 10.36 -0.28
CA LEU A 9 6.31 10.72 -1.10
C LEU A 9 7.62 10.49 -0.35
N GLU A 10 7.74 11.02 0.88
CA GLU A 10 8.92 10.87 1.73
C GLU A 10 9.23 9.39 2.02
N LYS A 11 8.21 8.60 2.38
CA LYS A 11 8.35 7.16 2.67
C LYS A 11 8.88 6.35 1.49
N ASN A 12 8.53 6.75 0.27
CA ASN A 12 8.97 6.10 -0.96
C ASN A 12 10.28 6.68 -1.53
N GLY A 13 10.93 7.60 -0.79
CA GLY A 13 12.21 8.21 -1.19
C GLY A 13 12.07 9.32 -2.23
N PHE A 14 10.88 9.87 -2.43
CA PHE A 14 10.59 10.95 -3.37
C PHE A 14 10.66 12.34 -2.70
N SER A 15 11.65 12.58 -1.85
CA SER A 15 11.74 13.78 -0.99
C SER A 15 11.75 15.09 -1.78
N GLU A 16 12.39 15.16 -2.95
CA GLU A 16 12.36 16.38 -3.79
C GLU A 16 10.96 16.71 -4.33
N THR A 17 10.23 15.66 -4.71
CA THR A 17 8.83 15.80 -5.16
C THR A 17 7.94 16.15 -3.97
N ALA A 18 8.22 15.61 -2.78
CA ALA A 18 7.54 15.99 -1.53
C ALA A 18 7.76 17.46 -1.20
N GLU A 19 9.00 17.95 -1.26
CA GLU A 19 9.31 19.36 -1.03
C GLU A 19 8.66 20.28 -2.06
N SER A 20 8.67 19.89 -3.34
CA SER A 20 8.03 20.65 -4.41
C SER A 20 6.52 20.72 -4.18
N PHE A 21 5.89 19.60 -3.84
CA PHE A 21 4.48 19.52 -3.49
C PHE A 21 4.14 20.39 -2.27
N ARG A 22 4.99 20.36 -1.23
CA ARG A 22 4.85 21.23 -0.04
C ARG A 22 4.97 22.71 -0.40
N LYS A 23 5.90 23.08 -1.28
CA LYS A 23 6.09 24.47 -1.76
C LYS A 23 4.92 24.94 -2.63
N GLU A 24 4.34 24.07 -3.46
CA GLU A 24 3.13 24.39 -4.23
C GLU A 24 1.92 24.60 -3.30
N ALA A 25 1.79 23.81 -2.23
CA ALA A 25 0.78 24.04 -1.19
C ALA A 25 0.98 25.39 -0.46
N TRP A 26 2.24 25.77 -0.20
CA TRP A 26 2.61 27.07 0.40
C TRP A 26 2.13 28.26 -0.44
N ILE A 27 2.34 28.21 -1.76
CA ILE A 27 1.93 29.28 -2.67
C ILE A 27 0.40 29.45 -2.67
N ASN A 28 -0.33 28.35 -2.49
CA ASN A 28 -1.80 28.34 -2.42
C ASN A 28 -2.37 28.72 -1.02
N ARG A 29 -1.52 29.18 -0.08
CA ARG A 29 -1.86 29.71 1.27
C ARG A 29 -2.61 28.76 2.21
N VAL A 30 -2.67 27.47 1.92
CA VAL A 30 -3.27 26.48 2.82
C VAL A 30 -2.15 25.56 3.28
N ILE A 31 -1.42 25.95 4.33
CA ILE A 31 -0.58 25.00 5.06
C ILE A 31 -1.35 24.65 6.33
N PRO A 32 -1.91 23.45 6.41
CA PRO A 32 -2.30 22.89 7.70
C PRO A 32 -1.08 22.96 8.64
N PRO A 33 -1.19 23.55 9.85
CA PRO A 33 -0.10 23.70 10.83
C PRO A 33 0.69 22.41 11.12
N GLU A 34 0.11 21.27 10.77
CA GLU A 34 0.63 19.93 10.94
C GLU A 34 1.79 19.60 9.97
N PHE A 35 2.02 20.35 8.89
CA PHE A 35 3.18 20.15 7.98
C PHE A 35 4.53 20.54 8.59
N ASP A 36 4.55 21.46 9.56
CA ASP A 36 5.78 21.92 10.22
C ASP A 36 6.16 21.05 11.41
N GLN A 37 5.25 20.20 11.87
CA GLN A 37 5.55 19.16 12.83
C GLN A 37 5.96 17.93 12.02
N ARG A 38 7.19 17.42 12.20
CA ARG A 38 7.51 16.02 11.83
C ARG A 38 6.30 15.19 12.22
N PRO A 39 5.77 14.29 11.35
CA PRO A 39 4.50 13.63 11.62
C PRO A 39 4.61 13.06 13.03
N ARG A 40 3.88 13.65 13.96
CA ARG A 40 3.81 13.29 15.38
C ARG A 40 2.34 13.41 15.69
N GLY A 41 1.65 12.35 15.33
CA GLY A 41 0.21 12.25 15.34
C GLY A 41 -0.20 10.88 14.84
N ILE A 42 -1.50 10.66 14.70
CA ILE A 42 -2.09 9.36 14.35
C ILE A 42 -1.42 8.73 13.12
N LEU A 43 -1.09 9.52 12.09
CA LEU A 43 -0.38 9.04 10.89
C LEU A 43 1.02 8.47 11.21
N TYR A 44 1.79 9.13 12.08
CA TYR A 44 3.09 8.64 12.53
C TYR A 44 2.99 7.45 13.48
N ASP A 45 2.02 7.41 14.39
CA ASP A 45 1.81 6.24 15.25
C ASP A 45 1.37 5.03 14.44
N VAL A 46 0.49 5.25 13.45
CA VAL A 46 0.09 4.23 12.48
C VAL A 46 1.28 3.75 11.64
N TRP A 47 2.22 4.62 11.29
CA TRP A 47 3.39 4.25 10.46
C TRP A 47 4.61 3.77 11.24
N SER A 48 4.85 4.24 12.46
CA SER A 48 5.95 3.79 13.33
C SER A 48 5.70 2.37 13.84
N PHE A 49 4.43 1.98 14.04
CA PHE A 49 4.05 0.58 14.22
C PHE A 49 4.37 -0.29 13.00
N ARG A 50 4.55 0.32 11.81
CA ARG A 50 4.75 -0.34 10.51
C ARG A 50 6.18 -0.26 9.99
N GLY A 51 7.09 0.39 10.73
CA GLY A 51 8.49 0.59 10.41
C GLY A 51 9.41 -0.47 11.02
N SER A 52 9.20 -1.74 10.68
CA SER A 52 10.27 -2.74 10.80
C SER A 52 10.33 -3.52 9.49
N SER A 53 11.32 -3.19 8.67
CA SER A 53 11.76 -4.02 7.56
C SER A 53 11.91 -5.47 8.00
N SER A 54 11.21 -6.36 7.30
CA SER A 54 11.57 -7.75 7.00
C SER A 54 11.92 -8.75 8.11
N GLN A 55 11.80 -8.42 9.40
CA GLN A 55 11.79 -9.42 10.48
C GLN A 55 10.90 -8.92 11.62
N SER A 56 9.64 -9.37 11.68
CA SER A 56 8.78 -9.03 12.82
C SER A 56 9.28 -9.77 14.07
N GLN A 57 9.80 -9.03 15.04
CA GLN A 57 10.01 -9.49 16.43
C GLN A 57 8.68 -9.61 17.19
N ALA A 58 7.72 -10.33 16.63
CA ALA A 58 6.58 -10.82 17.40
C ALA A 58 6.88 -12.29 17.76
N PRO A 59 6.80 -12.70 19.05
CA PRO A 59 7.29 -13.99 19.53
C PRO A 59 6.56 -15.24 19.01
N ASN A 60 5.83 -15.16 17.90
CA ASN A 60 5.17 -16.29 17.23
C ASN A 60 5.11 -16.18 15.69
N VAL A 61 5.65 -15.12 15.06
CA VAL A 61 5.61 -15.02 13.59
C VAL A 61 6.56 -16.01 12.95
N ALA A 62 7.76 -16.22 13.52
CA ALA A 62 8.70 -17.23 13.03
C ALA A 62 8.11 -18.65 13.04
N ALA A 63 7.40 -19.03 14.11
CA ALA A 63 6.78 -20.34 14.24
C ALA A 63 5.62 -20.57 13.25
N VAL A 64 4.85 -19.52 12.94
CA VAL A 64 3.83 -19.57 11.89
C VAL A 64 4.49 -19.64 10.52
N MET A 65 5.57 -18.89 10.28
CA MET A 65 6.33 -18.88 9.02
C MET A 65 7.00 -20.23 8.68
N ASP A 66 7.36 -21.03 9.67
CA ASP A 66 7.91 -22.38 9.46
C ASP A 66 6.85 -23.43 9.09
N THR A 67 5.57 -23.15 9.37
CA THR A 67 4.45 -24.07 9.06
C THR A 67 3.76 -23.71 7.75
N ILE A 68 4.13 -22.59 7.15
CA ILE A 68 3.58 -22.07 5.90
C ILE A 68 4.34 -22.73 4.73
N PRO A 69 3.66 -23.17 3.65
CA PRO A 69 4.32 -23.80 2.49
C PRO A 69 5.51 -22.98 1.98
N GLN A 70 6.60 -23.68 1.63
CA GLN A 70 7.90 -23.12 1.20
C GLN A 70 7.80 -22.05 0.09
N ILE A 71 6.70 -22.07 -0.67
CA ILE A 71 6.28 -21.04 -1.66
C ILE A 71 6.33 -19.61 -1.11
N ILE A 72 6.21 -19.39 0.20
CA ILE A 72 6.01 -18.07 0.83
C ILE A 72 7.33 -17.39 1.28
N ARG A 73 8.48 -18.01 0.99
CA ARG A 73 9.80 -17.52 1.44
C ARG A 73 10.47 -16.49 0.52
N GLU A 74 9.96 -16.24 -0.68
CA GLU A 74 10.61 -15.38 -1.68
C GLU A 74 9.85 -14.07 -1.93
N GLY A 75 10.31 -12.95 -1.35
CA GLY A 75 9.98 -11.59 -1.81
C GLY A 75 8.56 -11.05 -1.52
N TYR A 76 7.85 -11.59 -0.53
CA TYR A 76 6.45 -11.23 -0.26
C TYR A 76 6.29 -9.93 0.55
N SER A 77 5.30 -9.10 0.20
CA SER A 77 4.77 -8.04 1.08
C SER A 77 3.73 -8.65 2.04
N ILE A 78 3.91 -8.45 3.34
CA ILE A 78 3.10 -9.04 4.42
C ILE A 78 2.45 -7.92 5.24
N GLN A 79 1.13 -7.95 5.39
CA GLN A 79 0.40 -6.97 6.20
C GLN A 79 -0.64 -7.64 7.12
N HIS A 80 -0.76 -7.16 8.36
CA HIS A 80 -1.60 -7.72 9.42
C HIS A 80 -2.81 -6.84 9.77
N LEU A 81 -3.96 -7.47 10.10
CA LEU A 81 -5.17 -6.82 10.65
C LEU A 81 -5.44 -7.27 12.11
N SER A 82 -5.67 -6.32 13.02
CA SER A 82 -5.63 -6.49 14.49
C SER A 82 -6.88 -7.09 15.15
N HIS A 83 -7.86 -7.60 14.40
CA HIS A 83 -9.12 -8.13 14.97
C HIS A 83 -9.35 -9.63 14.76
N GLY A 84 -8.31 -10.38 14.36
CA GLY A 84 -8.42 -11.82 14.11
C GLY A 84 -7.33 -12.38 13.19
N LYS A 85 -6.19 -11.69 13.13
CA LYS A 85 -4.92 -12.18 12.59
C LYS A 85 -4.98 -12.67 11.14
N ILE A 86 -5.41 -11.78 10.25
CA ILE A 86 -5.34 -12.02 8.81
C ILE A 86 -3.99 -11.52 8.29
N VAL A 87 -3.31 -12.35 7.49
CA VAL A 87 -2.13 -11.98 6.71
C VAL A 87 -2.48 -12.04 5.24
N ALA A 88 -2.42 -10.91 4.54
CA ALA A 88 -2.43 -10.90 3.09
C ALA A 88 -0.99 -10.92 2.58
N SER A 89 -0.77 -11.76 1.59
CA SER A 89 0.54 -11.97 0.98
C SER A 89 0.40 -11.93 -0.54
N GLY A 90 1.30 -11.18 -1.14
CA GLY A 90 1.47 -11.09 -2.58
C GLY A 90 2.96 -11.20 -2.90
N GLY A 91 3.30 -12.06 -3.85
CA GLY A 91 4.68 -12.30 -4.29
C GLY A 91 4.69 -12.82 -5.72
N LEU A 92 5.53 -13.83 -6.00
CA LEU A 92 5.62 -14.44 -7.34
C LEU A 92 4.30 -15.12 -7.75
N GLY A 93 3.51 -15.56 -6.78
CA GLY A 93 2.13 -15.94 -7.00
C GLY A 93 1.34 -14.72 -7.47
N MET A 94 1.06 -14.67 -8.78
CA MET A 94 0.21 -13.67 -9.42
C MET A 94 -1.17 -13.51 -8.74
N LYS A 95 -1.58 -14.44 -7.87
CA LYS A 95 -2.79 -14.39 -7.08
C LYS A 95 -2.46 -13.99 -5.63
N PRO A 96 -3.10 -12.96 -5.08
CA PRO A 96 -3.00 -12.70 -3.66
C PRO A 96 -3.72 -13.79 -2.88
N PHE A 97 -3.22 -14.07 -1.69
CA PHE A 97 -3.88 -14.98 -0.77
C PHE A 97 -3.94 -14.36 0.62
N ILE A 98 -4.93 -14.84 1.37
CA ILE A 98 -5.23 -14.42 2.73
C ILE A 98 -5.06 -15.64 3.62
N CYS A 99 -4.31 -15.49 4.70
CA CYS A 99 -4.12 -16.52 5.71
C CYS A 99 -4.75 -16.05 7.02
N TYR A 100 -5.59 -16.89 7.61
CA TYR A 100 -6.16 -16.69 8.95
C TYR A 100 -5.25 -17.37 9.96
N ILE A 101 -4.54 -16.61 10.80
CA ILE A 101 -3.55 -17.18 11.73
C ILE A 101 -4.23 -18.04 12.81
N GLU A 102 -5.49 -17.76 13.16
CA GLU A 102 -6.21 -18.52 14.18
C GLU A 102 -6.64 -19.90 13.68
N THR A 103 -7.25 -19.99 12.50
CA THR A 103 -7.69 -21.25 11.91
C THR A 103 -6.61 -21.96 11.10
N ARG A 104 -5.51 -21.25 10.76
CA ARG A 104 -4.47 -21.67 9.81
C ARG A 104 -5.00 -21.98 8.40
N GLU A 105 -6.20 -21.53 8.08
CA GLU A 105 -6.78 -21.66 6.76
C GLU A 105 -6.23 -20.56 5.85
N SER A 106 -6.00 -20.91 4.59
CA SER A 106 -5.61 -19.96 3.56
C SER A 106 -6.63 -19.96 2.42
N VAL A 107 -6.94 -18.76 1.95
CA VAL A 107 -7.86 -18.55 0.83
C VAL A 107 -7.13 -17.74 -0.23
N THR A 108 -6.95 -18.35 -1.39
CA THR A 108 -6.38 -17.67 -2.57
C THR A 108 -7.49 -16.93 -3.29
N MET A 109 -7.23 -15.68 -3.68
CA MET A 109 -8.19 -14.89 -4.44
C MET A 109 -8.41 -15.49 -5.83
N PRO A 110 -9.64 -15.45 -6.36
CA PRO A 110 -9.97 -16.11 -7.62
C PRO A 110 -9.24 -15.49 -8.82
N GLU A 111 -9.12 -14.16 -8.87
CA GLU A 111 -8.43 -13.47 -9.96
C GLU A 111 -6.94 -13.28 -9.68
N ALA A 112 -6.14 -13.53 -10.72
CA ALA A 112 -4.73 -13.23 -10.74
C ALA A 112 -4.46 -11.84 -11.34
N HIS A 113 -3.40 -11.21 -10.89
CA HIS A 113 -2.65 -10.25 -11.67
C HIS A 113 -2.00 -10.93 -12.89
N SER A 114 -1.59 -10.16 -13.89
CA SER A 114 -0.84 -10.66 -15.05
C SER A 114 0.67 -10.70 -14.81
N PHE A 115 1.13 -10.14 -13.68
CA PHE A 115 2.53 -10.17 -13.25
C PHE A 115 2.65 -10.30 -11.73
N SER A 116 3.88 -10.38 -11.23
CA SER A 116 4.16 -10.48 -9.79
C SER A 116 3.54 -9.32 -8.99
N ILE A 117 3.04 -9.65 -7.80
CA ILE A 117 2.50 -8.67 -6.86
C ILE A 117 3.68 -7.97 -6.19
N SER A 118 3.68 -6.65 -6.22
CA SER A 118 4.76 -5.80 -5.73
C SER A 118 4.51 -5.27 -4.32
N ASP A 119 3.25 -4.97 -3.97
CA ASP A 119 2.88 -4.56 -2.61
C ASP A 119 1.45 -5.00 -2.28
N VAL A 120 1.18 -5.15 -0.98
CA VAL A 120 -0.13 -5.51 -0.42
C VAL A 120 -0.39 -4.65 0.81
N ARG A 121 -1.54 -3.96 0.83
CA ARG A 121 -1.90 -3.07 1.94
C ARG A 121 -3.33 -3.27 2.38
N PHE A 122 -3.56 -3.27 3.68
CA PHE A 122 -4.89 -3.17 4.27
C PHE A 122 -5.22 -1.70 4.55
N LYS A 123 -6.48 -1.34 4.30
CA LYS A 123 -7.03 -0.08 4.78
C LYS A 123 -7.20 -0.16 6.31
N PRO A 124 -6.69 0.83 7.08
CA PRO A 124 -6.79 0.81 8.54
C PRO A 124 -8.23 0.69 9.03
N GLY A 125 -8.46 -0.16 10.04
CA GLY A 125 -9.79 -0.33 10.65
C GLY A 125 -10.84 -1.03 9.77
N SER A 126 -10.43 -1.62 8.65
CA SER A 126 -11.35 -2.30 7.72
C SER A 126 -10.81 -3.65 7.26
N THR A 127 -11.66 -4.43 6.58
CA THR A 127 -11.27 -5.69 5.93
C THR A 127 -10.85 -5.51 4.47
N ILE A 128 -10.80 -4.27 3.99
CA ILE A 128 -10.43 -3.94 2.62
C ILE A 128 -8.91 -3.96 2.48
N PHE A 129 -8.42 -4.59 1.43
CA PHE A 129 -7.01 -4.52 1.05
C PHE A 129 -6.83 -4.33 -0.46
N ALA A 130 -5.71 -3.75 -0.84
CA ALA A 130 -5.30 -3.56 -2.21
C ALA A 130 -3.97 -4.26 -2.48
N THR A 131 -3.81 -4.72 -3.72
CA THR A 131 -2.61 -5.36 -4.24
C THR A 131 -2.14 -4.65 -5.49
N SER A 132 -0.87 -4.29 -5.55
CA SER A 132 -0.23 -3.70 -6.74
C SER A 132 0.58 -4.75 -7.46
N SER A 133 0.68 -4.64 -8.78
CA SER A 133 1.45 -5.60 -9.57
C SER A 133 2.35 -4.94 -10.61
N GLY A 134 3.33 -5.71 -11.06
CA GLY A 134 4.11 -5.40 -12.25
C GLY A 134 3.30 -5.28 -13.55
N ASP A 135 2.03 -5.71 -13.55
CA ASP A 135 1.12 -5.56 -14.69
C ASP A 135 0.55 -4.14 -14.84
N GLY A 136 0.90 -3.21 -13.96
CA GLY A 136 0.41 -1.82 -14.00
C GLY A 136 -0.99 -1.63 -13.41
N THR A 137 -1.55 -2.67 -12.79
CA THR A 137 -2.87 -2.63 -12.18
C THR A 137 -2.80 -2.71 -10.66
N ILE A 138 -3.88 -2.24 -10.05
CA ILE A 138 -4.12 -2.38 -8.61
C ILE A 138 -5.46 -3.08 -8.44
N LYS A 139 -5.49 -4.19 -7.72
CA LYS A 139 -6.74 -4.92 -7.42
C LYS A 139 -7.15 -4.69 -5.98
N VAL A 140 -8.44 -4.47 -5.75
CA VAL A 140 -9.02 -4.20 -4.43
C VAL A 140 -9.98 -5.31 -4.04
N TRP A 141 -9.87 -5.75 -2.79
CA TRP A 141 -10.49 -6.95 -2.26
C TRP A 141 -11.07 -6.69 -0.87
N ASP A 142 -12.08 -7.47 -0.51
CA ASP A 142 -12.61 -7.55 0.85
C ASP A 142 -12.22 -8.89 1.46
N ALA A 143 -11.44 -8.88 2.54
CA ALA A 143 -10.99 -10.07 3.22
C ALA A 143 -12.14 -10.88 3.87
N GLN A 144 -13.29 -10.26 4.16
CA GLN A 144 -14.48 -11.01 4.61
C GLN A 144 -15.20 -11.73 3.46
N ARG A 145 -14.96 -11.31 2.21
CA ARG A 145 -15.63 -11.83 1.01
C ARG A 145 -14.59 -12.23 -0.04
N PRO A 146 -13.69 -13.19 0.27
CA PRO A 146 -12.56 -13.54 -0.60
C PRO A 146 -12.97 -14.14 -1.95
N ALA A 147 -14.25 -14.50 -2.12
CA ALA A 147 -14.78 -15.09 -3.34
C ALA A 147 -14.93 -14.11 -4.51
N ARG A 148 -14.71 -12.79 -4.33
CA ARG A 148 -14.97 -11.81 -5.38
C ARG A 148 -13.99 -10.63 -5.35
N LEU A 149 -13.46 -10.29 -6.53
CA LEU A 149 -12.78 -9.02 -6.76
C LEU A 149 -13.79 -7.87 -6.63
N MET A 150 -13.48 -6.86 -5.82
CA MET A 150 -14.36 -5.69 -5.72
C MET A 150 -14.27 -4.82 -6.98
N PHE A 151 -13.05 -4.44 -7.33
CA PHE A 151 -12.71 -3.68 -8.53
C PHE A 151 -11.19 -3.61 -8.72
N SER A 152 -10.75 -3.13 -9.88
CA SER A 152 -9.35 -2.85 -10.17
C SER A 152 -9.17 -1.43 -10.69
N PHE A 153 -8.08 -0.78 -10.27
CA PHE A 153 -7.58 0.42 -10.91
C PHE A 153 -6.61 0.06 -12.02
N VAL A 154 -6.83 0.69 -13.18
CA VAL A 154 -5.98 0.60 -14.36
C VAL A 154 -5.57 2.01 -14.72
N GLY A 155 -4.29 2.24 -15.00
CA GLY A 155 -3.83 3.55 -15.45
C GLY A 155 -2.34 3.83 -15.24
N HIS A 156 -1.62 3.00 -14.49
CA HIS A 156 -0.16 3.08 -14.49
C HIS A 156 0.40 2.51 -15.80
N ASN A 157 1.35 3.22 -16.41
CA ASN A 157 2.03 2.79 -17.63
C ASN A 157 3.34 2.07 -17.30
N GLY A 158 3.30 1.18 -16.30
CA GLY A 158 4.45 0.49 -15.76
C GLY A 158 4.13 -0.19 -14.43
N SER A 159 5.06 -1.01 -13.95
CA SER A 159 4.91 -1.75 -12.68
C SER A 159 4.59 -0.82 -11.52
N VAL A 160 3.51 -1.12 -10.79
CA VAL A 160 3.12 -0.39 -9.58
C VAL A 160 3.94 -0.93 -8.42
N ARG A 161 4.80 -0.09 -7.84
CA ARG A 161 5.80 -0.48 -6.85
C ARG A 161 5.30 -0.44 -5.42
N SER A 162 4.47 0.54 -5.08
CA SER A 162 3.99 0.72 -3.71
C SER A 162 2.57 1.27 -3.68
N LEU A 163 1.85 0.93 -2.60
CA LEU A 163 0.52 1.41 -2.28
C LEU A 163 0.48 1.95 -0.85
N ASP A 164 -0.41 2.90 -0.58
CA ASP A 164 -0.84 3.19 0.80
C ASP A 164 -2.27 3.76 0.85
N PHE A 165 -3.02 3.37 1.87
CA PHE A 165 -4.37 3.87 2.10
C PHE A 165 -4.33 5.13 2.95
N HIS A 166 -5.20 6.09 2.65
CA HIS A 166 -5.47 7.16 3.61
C HIS A 166 -6.12 6.55 4.86
N PRO A 167 -5.72 6.96 6.08
CA PRO A 167 -6.21 6.32 7.30
C PRO A 167 -7.69 6.64 7.62
N LEU A 168 -8.24 7.72 7.07
CA LEU A 168 -9.59 8.19 7.37
C LEU A 168 -10.50 8.31 6.14
N ASP A 169 -9.92 8.51 4.95
CA ASP A 169 -10.67 8.84 3.75
C ASP A 169 -10.61 7.65 2.80
N GLU A 170 -11.56 7.58 1.86
CA GLU A 170 -11.65 6.52 0.86
C GLU A 170 -10.69 6.77 -0.31
N VAL A 171 -9.41 6.94 0.01
CA VAL A 171 -8.34 7.30 -0.92
C VAL A 171 -7.18 6.32 -0.84
N LEU A 172 -6.62 5.99 -2.00
CA LEU A 172 -5.44 5.16 -2.17
C LEU A 172 -4.38 5.92 -2.97
N CYS A 173 -3.14 5.96 -2.49
CA CYS A 173 -1.98 6.43 -3.25
C CYS A 173 -1.21 5.24 -3.82
N SER A 174 -0.73 5.38 -5.04
CA SER A 174 0.15 4.42 -5.69
C SER A 174 1.30 5.10 -6.42
N SER A 175 2.44 4.43 -6.48
CA SER A 175 3.61 4.86 -7.24
C SER A 175 4.07 3.76 -8.18
N GLY A 176 4.49 4.13 -9.38
CA GLY A 176 4.87 3.19 -10.43
C GLY A 176 6.25 3.44 -11.03
N LYS A 177 6.68 2.50 -11.89
CA LYS A 177 7.85 2.65 -12.78
C LYS A 177 7.63 3.67 -13.90
N ASP A 178 6.40 4.13 -14.09
CA ASP A 178 6.05 5.21 -15.00
C ASP A 178 6.43 6.59 -14.46
N ASN A 179 7.10 6.65 -13.30
CA ASN A 179 7.52 7.88 -12.63
C ASN A 179 6.32 8.78 -12.26
N GLU A 180 5.16 8.17 -12.08
CA GLU A 180 3.95 8.85 -11.65
C GLU A 180 3.47 8.33 -10.30
N ILE A 181 2.87 9.24 -9.55
CA ILE A 181 2.10 8.92 -8.36
C ILE A 181 0.65 9.22 -8.67
N LYS A 182 -0.18 8.21 -8.48
CA LYS A 182 -1.60 8.28 -8.76
C LYS A 182 -2.38 8.20 -7.46
N VAL A 183 -3.40 9.03 -7.37
CA VAL A 183 -4.31 9.08 -6.24
C VAL A 183 -5.68 8.67 -6.73
N TRP A 184 -6.26 7.67 -6.07
CA TRP A 184 -7.48 7.00 -6.47
C TRP A 184 -8.56 7.19 -5.41
N ASP A 185 -9.79 7.44 -5.85
CA ASP A 185 -10.98 7.43 -5.00
C ASP A 185 -11.59 6.02 -5.02
N LEU A 186 -11.73 5.40 -3.85
CA LEU A 186 -12.24 4.03 -3.69
C LEU A 186 -13.77 3.95 -3.85
N ASN A 187 -14.50 5.03 -3.57
CA ASN A 187 -15.96 5.08 -3.71
C ASN A 187 -16.35 5.22 -5.18
N GLN A 188 -15.75 6.21 -5.83
CA GLN A 188 -16.00 6.53 -7.24
C GLN A 188 -15.27 5.57 -8.18
N LYS A 189 -14.20 4.91 -7.69
CA LYS A 189 -13.35 3.99 -8.45
C LYS A 189 -12.66 4.67 -9.63
N VAL A 190 -12.25 5.92 -9.43
CA VAL A 190 -11.61 6.75 -10.46
C VAL A 190 -10.27 7.30 -10.01
N LEU A 191 -9.42 7.61 -10.98
CA LEU A 191 -8.21 8.39 -10.81
C LEU A 191 -8.60 9.84 -10.54
N ILE A 192 -8.23 10.39 -9.38
CA ILE A 192 -8.55 11.77 -9.00
C ILE A 192 -7.36 12.72 -9.18
N ARG A 193 -6.12 12.20 -9.09
CA ARG A 193 -4.92 13.03 -9.28
C ARG A 193 -3.75 12.20 -9.79
N THR A 194 -2.95 12.79 -10.66
CA THR A 194 -1.63 12.28 -11.06
C THR A 194 -0.58 13.33 -10.74
N LEU A 195 0.52 12.89 -10.13
CA LEU A 195 1.69 13.69 -9.79
C LEU A 195 2.89 13.08 -10.51
N LYS A 196 3.68 13.90 -11.19
CA LYS A 196 4.92 13.43 -11.83
C LYS A 196 6.07 13.53 -10.84
N VAL A 197 6.77 12.43 -10.63
CA VAL A 197 8.00 12.40 -9.83
C VAL A 197 9.10 13.09 -10.63
N ARG A 198 9.77 14.05 -10.00
CA ARG A 198 10.95 14.69 -10.56
C ARG A 198 12.19 13.98 -10.02
N PHE A 199 13.10 13.59 -10.90
CA PHE A 199 14.42 13.07 -10.54
C PHE A 199 15.47 14.09 -10.95
N THR A 200 16.43 14.40 -10.09
CA THR A 200 17.52 15.36 -10.35
C THR A 200 18.69 14.82 -11.19
N HIS A 201 18.52 13.71 -11.91
CA HIS A 201 19.58 13.15 -12.77
C HIS A 201 19.33 13.36 -14.26
N ASP A 202 18.80 14.53 -14.63
CA ASP A 202 18.91 15.08 -15.98
C ASP A 202 19.77 16.35 -15.91
N ILE A 203 21.09 16.17 -15.85
CA ILE A 203 22.11 17.20 -16.14
C ILE A 203 23.12 16.61 -17.11
#